data_AF-E8RA22-F1
#
_entry.id   AF-E8RA22-F1
#
_cell.length_a   1.000
_cell.length_b   1.000
_cell.length_c   1.000
_cell.angle_alpha   90.00
_cell.angle_beta   90.00
_cell.angle_gamma   90.00
#
_symmetry.space_group_name_H-M   'P 1'
#
loop_
_entity.id
_entity.type
_entity.pdbx_description
1 polymer ?
#
loop_
_entity_poly.entity_id
_entity_poly.type
_entity_poly.pdbx_seq_one_letter_code
_entity_poly.pdbx_strand_id
1 'polypeptide(L)'
;MKDTSNIFVEIALEIGVEAADKLESGEPLEGSLAWRVMDLLASRHRHTVIYEDEEVDGGVECYVIAMEIDGGYVFYLAKKGDSSLCWMSSSGSEVSKNIRRLEALLDECTG
;
A
#
# COMPACT_ATOMS: atom_id res chain seq x y z
N MET A 1 -20.95 3.07 21.04
CA MET A 1 -19.51 2.86 20.85
C MET A 1 -19.30 2.60 19.38
N LYS A 2 -18.56 3.45 18.67
CA LYS A 2 -18.06 3.06 17.34
C LYS A 2 -16.95 2.06 17.60
N ASP A 3 -17.13 0.82 17.18
CA ASP A 3 -16.06 -0.18 17.18
C ASP A 3 -14.87 0.42 16.43
N THR A 4 -13.83 0.79 17.16
CA THR A 4 -12.51 1.04 16.59
C THR A 4 -11.92 -0.32 16.29
N SER A 5 -12.39 -0.95 15.23
CA SER A 5 -11.72 -2.11 14.66
C SER A 5 -10.31 -1.67 14.29
N ASN A 6 -9.31 -2.28 14.94
CA ASN A 6 -7.92 -1.98 14.63
C ASN A 6 -7.64 -2.53 13.23
N ILE A 7 -7.29 -1.65 12.29
CA ILE A 7 -6.98 -1.99 10.89
C ILE A 7 -6.01 -3.19 10.79
N PHE A 8 -5.02 -3.27 11.69
CA PHE A 8 -4.05 -4.36 11.71
C PHE A 8 -4.64 -5.68 12.23
N VAL A 9 -5.65 -5.63 13.11
CA VAL A 9 -6.40 -6.83 13.50
C VAL A 9 -7.20 -7.36 12.31
N GLU A 10 -7.81 -6.49 11.50
CA GLU A 10 -8.51 -6.92 10.29
C GLU A 10 -7.56 -7.52 9.25
N ILE A 11 -6.41 -6.87 9.02
CA ILE A 11 -5.35 -7.40 8.16
C ILE A 11 -4.87 -8.76 8.68
N ALA A 12 -4.64 -8.90 9.99
CA ALA A 12 -4.20 -10.16 10.61
C ALA A 12 -5.21 -11.29 10.39
N LEU A 13 -6.51 -10.99 10.46
CA LEU A 13 -7.58 -11.96 10.19
C LEU A 13 -7.66 -12.36 8.72
N GLU A 14 -7.30 -11.47 7.79
CA GLU A 14 -7.41 -11.71 6.34
C GLU A 14 -6.17 -12.41 5.76
N ILE A 15 -4.98 -11.98 6.16
CA ILE A 15 -3.70 -12.41 5.56
C ILE A 15 -2.70 -13.01 6.56
N GLY A 16 -3.04 -13.05 7.84
CA GLY A 16 -2.21 -13.64 8.90
C GLY A 16 -1.45 -12.61 9.74
N VAL A 17 -1.19 -12.99 10.99
CA VAL A 17 -0.56 -12.12 12.00
C VAL A 17 0.81 -11.62 11.58
N GLU A 18 1.68 -12.49 11.06
CA GLU A 18 3.04 -12.09 10.65
C GLU A 18 3.02 -10.99 9.58
N ALA A 19 2.08 -11.06 8.64
CA ALA A 19 1.96 -10.06 7.58
C ALA A 19 1.40 -8.73 8.11
N ALA A 20 0.45 -8.79 9.06
CA ALA A 20 -0.05 -7.61 9.74
C ALA A 20 1.04 -6.92 10.58
N ASP A 21 1.83 -7.68 11.34
CA ASP A 21 2.92 -7.17 12.17
C ASP A 21 3.98 -6.44 11.33
N LYS A 22 4.31 -6.97 10.15
CA LYS A 22 5.20 -6.31 9.18
C LYS A 22 4.64 -4.95 8.76
N LEU A 23 3.37 -4.89 8.36
CA LEU A 23 2.75 -3.64 7.94
C LEU A 23 2.64 -2.63 9.09
N GLU A 24 2.33 -3.08 10.31
CA GLU A 24 2.29 -2.24 11.51
C GLU A 24 3.68 -1.64 11.82
N SER A 25 4.74 -2.40 11.55
CA SER A 25 6.14 -1.97 11.70
C SER A 25 6.67 -1.16 10.51
N GLY A 26 5.88 -0.95 9.46
CA GLY A 26 6.27 -0.27 8.22
C GLY A 26 7.16 -1.11 7.29
N GLU A 27 7.29 -2.41 7.56
CA GLU A 27 7.99 -3.35 6.69
C GLU A 27 7.14 -3.70 5.46
N PRO A 28 7.77 -3.95 4.30
CA PRO A 28 7.04 -4.26 3.08
C PRO A 28 6.48 -5.69 3.08
N LEU A 29 5.34 -5.85 2.42
CA LEU A 29 4.81 -7.13 1.96
C LEU A 29 4.91 -7.23 0.45
N GLU A 30 5.12 -8.45 -0.06
CA GLU A 30 5.35 -8.68 -1.49
C GLU A 30 4.29 -9.60 -2.11
N GLY A 31 4.19 -9.56 -3.43
CA GLY A 31 3.39 -10.46 -4.25
C GLY A 31 1.88 -10.25 -4.05
N SER A 32 1.13 -11.36 -4.07
CA SER A 32 -0.33 -11.33 -4.02
C SER A 32 -0.91 -10.79 -2.71
N LEU A 33 -0.13 -10.84 -1.62
CA LEU A 33 -0.55 -10.25 -0.35
C LEU A 33 -0.69 -8.73 -0.44
N ALA A 34 0.13 -8.08 -1.25
CA ALA A 34 0.09 -6.63 -1.43
C ALA A 34 -1.28 -6.16 -1.95
N TRP A 35 -1.80 -6.89 -2.95
CA TRP A 35 -3.13 -6.64 -3.53
C TRP A 35 -4.26 -6.99 -2.59
N ARG A 36 -4.17 -8.12 -1.88
CA ARG A 36 -5.20 -8.52 -0.91
C ARG A 36 -5.38 -7.48 0.21
N VAL A 37 -4.29 -6.85 0.65
CA VAL A 37 -4.37 -5.73 1.61
C VAL A 37 -5.08 -4.55 0.99
N MET A 38 -4.72 -4.16 -0.24
CA MET A 38 -5.40 -3.06 -0.93
C MET A 38 -6.91 -3.30 -1.04
N ASP A 39 -7.31 -4.48 -1.50
CA ASP A 39 -8.73 -4.87 -1.66
C ASP A 39 -9.47 -4.84 -0.32
N LEU A 40 -8.86 -5.35 0.76
CA LEU A 40 -9.40 -5.29 2.10
C LEU A 40 -9.63 -3.84 2.54
N LEU A 41 -8.62 -2.99 2.38
CA LEU A 41 -8.67 -1.60 2.81
C LEU A 41 -9.70 -0.79 2.01
N ALA A 42 -9.70 -0.94 0.69
CA ALA A 42 -10.63 -0.24 -0.20
C ALA A 42 -12.09 -0.68 0.01
N SER A 43 -12.34 -1.94 0.37
CA SER A 43 -13.68 -2.47 0.57
C SER A 43 -14.28 -2.19 1.95
N ARG A 44 -13.45 -2.02 2.99
CA ARG A 44 -13.92 -1.90 4.39
C ARG A 44 -13.72 -0.52 5.00
N HIS A 45 -12.79 0.27 4.48
CA HIS A 45 -12.42 1.55 5.06
C HIS A 45 -12.70 2.71 4.12
N ARG A 46 -12.97 3.89 4.69
CA ARG A 46 -13.00 5.11 3.89
C ARG A 46 -11.57 5.42 3.48
N HIS A 47 -11.38 5.66 2.19
CA HIS A 47 -10.08 5.95 1.65
C HIS A 47 -10.11 7.17 0.73
N THR A 48 -8.98 7.85 0.65
CA THR A 48 -8.73 8.94 -0.31
C THR A 48 -7.43 8.63 -1.04
N VAL A 49 -7.46 8.60 -2.37
CA VAL A 49 -6.23 8.48 -3.17
C VAL A 49 -5.45 9.78 -3.06
N ILE A 50 -4.19 9.69 -2.62
CA ILE A 50 -3.28 10.83 -2.46
C ILE A 50 -2.37 10.96 -3.69
N TYR A 51 -1.96 9.82 -4.23
CA TYR A 51 -1.07 9.71 -5.37
C TYR A 51 -1.40 8.42 -6.11
N GLU A 52 -1.46 8.48 -7.43
CA GLU A 52 -1.68 7.32 -8.30
C GLU A 52 -1.03 7.64 -9.64
N ASP A 53 -0.26 6.69 -10.16
CA ASP A 53 0.39 6.83 -11.45
C ASP A 53 0.65 5.46 -12.08
N GLU A 54 0.70 5.41 -13.40
CA GLU A 54 0.88 4.19 -14.19
C GLU A 54 1.75 4.45 -15.41
N GLU A 55 2.64 3.51 -15.71
CA GLU A 55 3.54 3.59 -16.86
C GLU A 55 3.63 2.24 -17.56
N VAL A 56 3.78 2.27 -18.88
CA VAL A 56 3.99 1.07 -19.69
C VAL A 56 5.20 1.28 -20.59
N ASP A 57 6.28 0.56 -20.31
CA ASP A 57 7.49 0.59 -21.12
C ASP A 57 7.99 -0.81 -21.44
N GLY A 58 8.43 -1.04 -22.69
CA GLY A 58 8.97 -2.33 -23.12
C GLY A 58 8.02 -3.53 -22.98
N GLY A 59 6.71 -3.31 -22.81
CA GLY A 59 5.73 -4.36 -22.50
C GLY A 59 5.67 -4.75 -21.03
N VAL A 60 6.34 -4.01 -20.15
CA VAL A 60 6.23 -4.12 -18.68
C VAL A 60 5.28 -3.04 -18.18
N GLU A 61 4.23 -3.48 -17.50
CA GLU A 61 3.27 -2.59 -16.86
C GLU A 61 3.69 -2.28 -15.42
N CYS A 62 3.74 -0.99 -15.11
CA CYS A 62 4.01 -0.48 -13.78
C CYS A 62 2.89 0.39 -13.28
N TYR A 63 2.63 0.28 -11.98
CA TYR A 63 1.54 0.98 -11.32
C TYR A 63 1.94 1.29 -9.88
N VAL A 64 1.65 2.50 -9.44
CA VAL A 64 1.90 2.94 -8.07
C VAL A 64 0.67 3.68 -7.54
N ILE A 65 0.36 3.45 -6.26
CA ILE A 65 -0.74 4.14 -5.59
C ILE A 65 -0.42 4.38 -4.11
N ALA A 66 -0.85 5.52 -3.60
CA ALA A 66 -0.90 5.85 -2.19
C ALA A 66 -2.33 6.25 -1.78
N MET A 67 -2.87 5.63 -0.74
CA MET A 67 -4.22 5.88 -0.23
C MET A 67 -4.20 6.20 1.25
N GLU A 68 -4.80 7.31 1.66
CA GLU A 68 -5.09 7.57 3.07
C GLU A 68 -6.30 6.77 3.51
N ILE A 69 -6.19 6.04 4.63
CA ILE A 69 -7.19 5.14 5.18
C ILE A 69 -7.68 5.67 6.53
N ASP A 70 -8.98 5.97 6.59
CA ASP A 70 -9.68 6.52 7.76
C ASP A 70 -9.02 7.75 8.43
N GLY A 71 -8.09 8.43 7.73
CA GLY A 71 -7.31 9.56 8.23
C GLY A 71 -6.22 9.18 9.26
N GLY A 72 -5.95 7.88 9.46
CA GLY A 72 -4.98 7.39 10.44
C GLY A 72 -3.72 6.80 9.83
N TYR A 73 -3.84 6.20 8.65
CA TYR A 73 -2.75 5.52 7.96
C TYR A 73 -2.72 5.87 6.49
N VAL A 74 -1.56 5.72 5.87
CA VAL A 74 -1.40 5.75 4.42
C VAL A 74 -0.88 4.38 3.99
N PHE A 75 -1.59 3.79 3.04
CA PHE A 75 -1.21 2.56 2.35
C PHE A 75 -0.50 2.94 1.04
N TYR A 76 0.59 2.24 0.73
CA TYR A 76 1.35 2.42 -0.50
C TYR A 76 1.47 1.08 -1.21
N LEU A 77 1.30 1.06 -2.52
CA LEU A 77 1.49 -0.11 -3.37
C LEU A 77 2.30 0.29 -4.59
N ALA A 78 3.25 -0.56 -4.98
CA ALA A 78 3.97 -0.49 -6.24
C ALA A 78 3.91 -1.85 -6.94
N LYS A 79 3.70 -1.83 -8.25
CA LYS A 79 3.70 -2.98 -9.15
C LYS A 79 4.69 -2.73 -10.28
N LYS A 80 5.46 -3.77 -10.62
CA LYS A 80 6.32 -3.82 -11.81
C LYS A 80 6.23 -5.21 -12.43
N GLY A 81 5.59 -5.30 -13.60
CA GLY A 81 5.28 -6.59 -14.22
C GLY A 81 4.47 -7.47 -13.26
N ASP A 82 4.96 -8.68 -12.97
CA ASP A 82 4.33 -9.63 -12.04
C ASP A 82 4.72 -9.41 -10.57
N SER A 83 5.64 -8.49 -10.29
CA SER A 83 6.07 -8.17 -8.94
C SER A 83 5.24 -7.05 -8.34
N SER A 84 4.94 -7.15 -7.05
CA SER A 84 4.19 -6.14 -6.32
C SER A 84 4.71 -6.06 -4.90
N LEU A 85 4.69 -4.86 -4.34
CA LEU A 85 5.09 -4.62 -2.96
C LEU A 85 4.19 -3.55 -2.34
N CYS A 86 3.79 -3.72 -1.09
CA CYS A 86 3.06 -2.71 -0.34
C CYS A 86 3.66 -2.47 1.03
N TRP A 87 3.38 -1.31 1.60
CA TRP A 87 3.72 -0.97 2.98
C TRP A 87 2.74 0.06 3.53
N MET A 88 2.78 0.30 4.84
CA MET A 88 1.93 1.28 5.50
C MET A 88 2.74 2.22 6.38
N SER A 89 2.25 3.45 6.56
CA SER A 89 2.76 4.41 7.54
C SER A 89 1.61 5.15 8.20
N SER A 90 1.82 5.74 9.36
CA SER A 90 0.82 6.64 9.97
C SER A 90 0.62 7.90 9.13
N SER A 91 -0.61 8.42 9.09
CA SER A 91 -0.92 9.70 8.44
C SER A 91 -0.07 10.83 9.05
N GLY A 92 0.51 11.66 8.20
CA GLY A 92 1.36 12.79 8.60
C GLY A 92 2.85 12.48 8.82
N SER A 93 3.24 11.20 8.97
CA SER A 93 4.65 10.80 9.01
C SER A 93 5.13 10.38 7.63
N GLU A 94 6.20 11.01 7.14
CA GLU A 94 6.97 10.57 5.96
C GLU A 94 6.17 10.38 4.65
N VAL A 95 4.93 10.88 4.54
CA VAL A 95 4.09 10.74 3.33
C VAL A 95 4.81 11.22 2.07
N SER A 96 5.39 12.42 2.10
CA SER A 96 6.16 12.95 0.96
C SER A 96 7.41 12.13 0.63
N LYS A 97 8.04 11.49 1.63
CA LYS A 97 9.19 10.60 1.42
C LYS A 97 8.76 9.28 0.78
N ASN A 98 7.62 8.74 1.20
CA ASN A 98 7.05 7.51 0.64
C ASN A 98 6.50 7.73 -0.77
N ILE A 99 5.89 8.88 -1.07
CA ILE A 99 5.50 9.24 -2.45
C ILE A 99 6.74 9.32 -3.34
N ARG A 100 7.82 9.98 -2.91
CA ARG A 100 9.10 9.98 -3.65
C ARG A 100 9.68 8.58 -3.88
N ARG A 101 9.45 7.67 -2.93
CA ARG A 101 9.83 6.26 -3.11
C ARG A 101 8.98 5.57 -4.17
N LEU A 102 7.67 5.85 -4.23
CA LEU A 102 6.81 5.36 -5.32
C LEU A 102 7.24 5.91 -6.67
N GLU A 103 7.49 7.22 -6.76
CA GLU A 103 8.02 7.88 -7.98
C GLU A 103 9.30 7.18 -8.45
N ALA A 104 10.27 6.95 -7.55
CA ALA A 104 11.51 6.26 -7.89
C ALA A 104 11.29 4.81 -8.37
N LEU A 105 10.34 4.07 -7.78
CA LEU A 105 9.99 2.71 -8.22
C LEU A 105 9.32 2.70 -9.60
N LEU A 106 8.58 3.76 -9.92
CA LEU A 106 7.98 3.95 -11.23
C LEU A 106 9.04 4.32 -12.28
N ASP A 107 9.98 5.22 -11.93
CA ASP A 107 11.09 5.61 -12.81
C ASP A 107 11.93 4.40 -13.23
N GLU A 108 12.16 3.45 -12.32
CA GLU A 108 12.85 2.18 -12.60
C GLU A 108 12.13 1.32 -13.67
N CYS A 109 10.88 1.62 -14.01
CA CYS A 109 10.17 0.94 -15.09
C CYS A 109 10.46 1.49 -16.47
N THR A 110 10.90 2.75 -16.57
CA THR A 110 11.19 3.45 -17.82
C THR A 110 12.68 3.42 -18.20
N GLY A 111 13.46 2.58 -17.50
CA GLY A 111 14.93 2.51 -17.57
C GLY A 111 15.49 1.74 -18.76
#